data_AF-A0A8S3G625-F1
#
_entry.id   AF-A0A8S3G625-F1
#
_cell.length_a   1.000
_cell.length_b   1.000
_cell.length_c   1.000
_cell.angle_alpha   90.00
_cell.angle_beta   90.00
_cell.angle_gamma   90.00
#
_symmetry.space_group_name_H-M   'P 1'
#
loop_
_entity.id
_entity.type
_entity.pdbx_description
1 polymer ?
#
loop_
_entity_poly.entity_id
_entity_poly.type
_entity_poly.pdbx_seq_one_letter_code
_entity_poly.pdbx_strand_id
1 'polypeptide(L)' 'MRAYTKSFNKNVVAMLKKKAINWGASDRPVNQFLFDRDYGEVRSAGHLAHEWTSHTAFDAIFKFFEEERAKLERNRN' A
#
# COMPACT_ATOMS: atom_id res chain seq x y z
N MET A 1 -22.34 20.50 -14.51
CA MET A 1 -21.73 19.18 -14.28
C MET A 1 -22.26 18.60 -12.98
N ARG A 2 -22.98 17.48 -13.01
CA ARG A 2 -23.36 16.75 -11.79
C ARG A 2 -22.15 15.93 -11.33
N ALA A 3 -21.57 16.29 -10.19
CA ALA A 3 -20.59 15.44 -9.53
C ALA A 3 -21.31 14.16 -9.06
N TYR A 4 -21.02 13.04 -9.72
CA TYR A 4 -21.42 11.72 -9.23
C TYR A 4 -20.52 11.33 -8.06
N THR A 5 -20.78 11.85 -6.86
CA THR A 5 -20.18 11.29 -5.65
C THR A 5 -20.90 10.00 -5.31
N LYS A 6 -20.40 8.87 -5.85
CA LYS A 6 -20.70 7.56 -5.28
C LYS A 6 -20.16 7.58 -3.85
N SER A 7 -21.06 7.72 -2.88
CA SER A 7 -20.73 7.49 -1.47
C SER A 7 -20.20 6.07 -1.35
N PHE A 8 -18.90 5.91 -1.14
CA PHE A 8 -18.34 4.61 -0.79
C PHE A 8 -18.99 4.11 0.50
N ASN A 9 -19.21 2.79 0.58
CA ASN A 9 -19.75 2.20 1.79
C ASN A 9 -18.78 2.48 2.96
N LYS A 10 -19.26 3.19 3.98
CA LYS A 10 -18.45 3.62 5.13
C LYS A 10 -17.76 2.45 5.84
N ASN A 11 -18.39 1.28 5.88
CA ASN A 11 -17.81 0.08 6.48
C ASN A 11 -16.63 -0.46 5.66
N VAL A 12 -16.71 -0.37 4.32
CA VAL A 12 -15.62 -0.76 3.42
C VAL A 12 -14.44 0.22 3.58
N VAL A 13 -14.70 1.53 3.61
CA VAL A 13 -13.65 2.53 3.82
C VAL A 13 -12.97 2.34 5.17
N ALA A 14 -13.73 2.13 6.25
CA ALA A 14 -13.18 1.88 7.58
C ALA A 14 -12.32 0.60 7.62
N MET A 15 -12.78 -0.47 6.96
CA MET A 15 -12.01 -1.71 6.83
C MET A 15 -10.71 -1.49 6.06
N LEU A 16 -10.75 -0.79 4.92
CA LEU A 16 -9.56 -0.50 4.11
C LEU A 16 -8.54 0.32 4.91
N LYS A 17 -8.98 1.37 5.61
CA LYS A 17 -8.10 2.16 6.50
C LYS A 17 -7.40 1.31 7.57
N LYS A 18 -8.04 0.24 8.06
CA LYS A 18 -7.49 -0.62 9.11
C LYS A 18 -6.58 -1.72 8.57
N LYS A 19 -6.84 -2.22 7.37
CA LYS A 19 -6.26 -3.48 6.88
C LYS A 19 -5.47 -3.37 5.59
N ALA A 20 -5.64 -2.30 4.83
CA ALA A 20 -5.01 -2.11 3.54
C ALA A 20 -3.91 -1.06 3.63
N ILE A 21 -2.88 -1.26 2.83
CA ILE A 21 -1.84 -0.26 2.54
C ILE A 21 -1.94 0.01 1.05
N ASN A 22 -2.07 1.29 0.68
CA ASN A 22 -1.83 1.67 -0.70
C ASN A 22 -0.33 1.86 -0.84
N TRP A 23 0.27 1.14 -1.77
CA TRP A 23 1.59 1.54 -2.22
C TRP A 23 1.44 2.70 -3.20
N GLY A 24 2.55 3.35 -3.51
CA GLY A 24 2.61 4.68 -4.11
C GLY A 24 3.88 4.78 -4.91
N ALA A 25 3.83 5.12 -6.20
CA ALA A 25 5.02 5.36 -7.01
C ALA A 25 5.91 6.44 -6.34
N SER A 26 7.10 6.05 -5.92
CA SER A 26 8.08 6.89 -5.23
C SER A 26 9.45 6.22 -5.22
N ASP A 27 10.50 7.01 -5.28
CA ASP A 27 11.90 6.61 -5.15
C ASP A 27 12.36 6.35 -3.70
N ARG A 28 11.47 6.58 -2.72
CA ARG A 28 11.73 6.30 -1.29
C ARG A 28 11.77 4.79 -1.02
N PRO A 29 12.44 4.32 0.05
CA PRO A 29 12.41 2.92 0.45
C PRO A 29 10.98 2.35 0.56
N VAL A 30 10.81 1.08 0.15
CA VAL A 30 9.52 0.40 0.19
C VAL A 30 8.89 0.49 1.58
N ASN A 31 7.56 0.69 1.62
CA ASN A 31 6.76 0.83 2.84
C ASN A 31 7.03 2.10 3.67
N GLN A 32 7.80 3.08 3.18
CA GLN A 32 7.91 4.38 3.85
C GLN A 32 6.64 5.22 3.65
N PHE A 33 6.15 5.87 4.71
CA PHE A 33 4.99 6.78 4.62
C PHE A 33 5.21 7.90 3.59
N LEU A 34 4.20 8.16 2.77
CA LEU A 34 4.17 9.26 1.81
C LEU A 34 3.17 10.33 2.25
N PHE A 35 1.89 9.98 2.29
CA PHE A 35 0.77 10.87 2.62
C PHE A 35 -0.51 10.05 2.89
N ASP A 36 -1.54 10.70 3.42
CA ASP A 36 -2.85 10.09 3.66
C ASP A 36 -3.87 10.38 2.55
N ARG A 37 -4.80 9.45 2.33
CA ARG A 37 -5.99 9.63 1.48
C ARG A 37 -7.27 9.22 2.22
N ASP A 38 -8.41 9.59 1.64
CA ASP A 38 -9.75 9.31 2.19
C ASP A 38 -10.01 7.83 2.50
N TYR A 39 -9.28 6.92 1.85
CA TYR A 39 -9.41 5.46 1.96
C TYR A 39 -8.24 4.76 2.68
N GLY A 40 -7.21 5.49 3.13
CA GLY A 40 -6.08 4.92 3.89
C GLY A 40 -4.75 5.62 3.63
N GLU A 41 -3.73 5.19 4.39
CA GLU A 41 -2.35 5.63 4.20
C GLU A 41 -1.83 5.22 2.82
N VAL A 42 -0.94 6.04 2.26
CA VAL A 42 -0.15 5.73 1.06
C VAL A 42 1.32 5.65 1.45
N ARG A 43 1.97 4.56 1.04
CA ARG A 43 3.37 4.25 1.34
C ARG A 43 4.16 4.02 0.06
N SER A 44 5.47 4.18 0.10
CA SER A 44 6.32 4.05 -1.09
C SER A 44 6.36 2.62 -1.61
N ALA A 45 6.20 2.47 -2.92
CA ALA A 45 6.43 1.22 -3.64
C ALA A 45 7.92 0.93 -3.86
N GLY A 46 8.82 1.91 -3.68
CA GLY A 46 10.26 1.74 -3.91
C GLY A 46 10.72 1.94 -5.36
N HIS A 47 9.84 2.44 -6.24
CA HIS A 47 10.15 2.77 -7.63
C HIS A 47 9.18 3.83 -8.17
N LEU A 48 9.56 4.49 -9.26
CA LEU A 48 8.78 5.57 -9.89
C LEU A 48 7.77 5.12 -10.96
N ALA A 49 7.72 3.82 -11.27
CA ALA A 49 6.80 3.31 -12.29
C ALA A 49 5.38 3.16 -11.72
N HIS A 50 4.37 3.18 -12.59
CA HIS A 50 2.98 3.07 -12.16
C HIS A 50 2.68 1.67 -11.60
N GLU A 51 2.10 1.65 -10.40
CA GLU A 51 1.98 0.44 -9.56
C GLU A 51 1.07 -0.63 -10.16
N TRP A 52 0.04 -0.23 -10.90
CA TRP A 52 -0.95 -1.17 -11.43
C TRP A 52 -0.44 -1.98 -12.62
N THR A 53 0.69 -1.60 -13.21
CA THR A 53 1.19 -2.18 -14.46
C THR A 53 2.66 -2.52 -14.41
N SER A 54 3.36 -2.24 -13.31
CA SER A 54 4.81 -2.41 -13.24
C SER A 54 5.17 -3.64 -12.42
N HIS A 55 5.78 -4.64 -13.08
CA HIS A 55 6.34 -5.81 -12.41
C HIS A 55 7.32 -5.43 -11.29
N THR A 56 8.09 -4.35 -11.45
CA THR A 56 9.03 -3.89 -10.43
C THR A 56 8.35 -3.41 -9.15
N ALA A 57 7.10 -2.93 -9.23
CA ALA A 57 6.27 -2.62 -8.06
C ALA A 57 5.97 -3.88 -7.25
N PHE A 58 5.49 -4.90 -7.96
CA PHE A 58 5.12 -6.18 -7.36
C PHE A 58 6.34 -6.84 -6.73
N ASP A 59 7.45 -6.94 -7.43
CA ASP A 59 8.67 -7.59 -6.92
C ASP A 59 9.17 -6.95 -5.62
N ALA A 60 9.19 -5.60 -5.56
CA ALA A 60 9.59 -4.88 -4.36
C ALA A 60 8.65 -5.14 -3.17
N ILE A 61 7.34 -5.16 -3.40
CA ILE A 61 6.31 -5.40 -2.38
C ILE A 61 6.33 -6.86 -1.90
N PHE A 62 6.42 -7.84 -2.81
CA PHE A 62 6.47 -9.26 -2.46
C PHE A 62 7.74 -9.58 -1.67
N LYS A 63 8.89 -9.04 -2.09
CA LYS A 63 10.14 -9.18 -1.32
C LYS A 63 10.00 -8.60 0.08
N PHE A 64 9.39 -7.42 0.23
CA PHE A 64 9.10 -6.85 1.54
C PHE A 64 8.27 -7.79 2.41
N PHE A 65 7.22 -8.42 1.86
CA PHE A 65 6.42 -9.39 2.61
C PHE A 65 7.22 -10.63 3.03
N GLU A 66 8.07 -11.16 2.16
CA GLU A 66 8.94 -12.29 2.49
C GLU A 66 9.89 -11.96 3.65
N GLU A 67 10.50 -10.77 3.62
CA GLU A 67 11.39 -10.30 4.68
C GLU A 67 10.66 -10.12 6.02
N GLU A 68 9.47 -9.53 6.01
CA GLU A 68 8.64 -9.37 7.22
C GLU A 68 8.20 -10.73 7.78
N ARG A 69 7.80 -11.66 6.92
CA ARG A 69 7.47 -13.03 7.32
C ARG A 69 8.67 -13.71 7.98
N ALA A 70 9.86 -13.60 7.38
CA ALA A 70 11.09 -14.19 7.93
C ALA A 70 11.50 -13.55 9.27
N LYS A 71 11.23 -12.25 9.48
CA LYS A 71 11.42 -11.60 10.80
C LYS A 71 10.46 -12.17 11.84
N LEU A 72 9.18 -12.33 11.49
CA LEU A 72 8.17 -12.90 12.37
C LEU A 72 8.50 -14.35 12.76
N GLU A 73 8.96 -15.16 11.81
CA GLU A 73 9.37 -16.55 12.07
C GLU A 73 10.60 -16.60 13.00
N ARG A 74 11.59 -15.73 12.81
CA ARG A 74 12.77 -15.64 13.69
C ARG A 74 12.43 -15.23 15.12
N ASN A 75 11.47 -14.32 15.31
CA ASN A 75 11.07 -13.84 16.63
C ASN A 75 10.17 -14.83 17.41
N ARG A 76 9.72 -15.92 16.77
CA ARG A 76 8.90 -16.97 17.40
C ARG A 76 9.70 -18.14 17.95
N ASN A 77 10.98 -18.24 17.60
CA ASN A 77 11.93 -19.25 18.08
C ASN A 77 12.92 -18.64 19.08
#